data_AF-A0A1Q5UFR2-F1
#
_entry.id   AF-A0A1Q5UFR2-F1
#
_cell.length_a   1.000
_cell.length_b   1.000
_cell.length_c   1.000
_cell.angle_alpha   90.00
_cell.angle_beta   90.00
_cell.angle_gamma   90.00
#
_symmetry.space_group_name_H-M   'P 1'
#
loop_
_entity.id
_entity.type
_entity.pdbx_description
1 polymer ?
#
loop_
_entity_poly.entity_id
_entity_poly.type
_entity_poly.pdbx_seq_one_letter_code
_entity_poly.pdbx_strand_id
1 'polypeptide(L)'
;MMEDINDSPPKPPNTNESDDEKGWILYIGPIYNRRTVNDILIDMWRGGEDEWITNIGGVVQRTADAVQVVDFWFEIRREQLSQASPDPSPDNKGLQFYLWGRRALCFEKVYRSILYLAIHHHSLPSYHQSNTQLFREIFSQAQKAIDNCAELIPRWWYHHRHGYIWNILRSTFGAAVQIIAAVLGSLNVRRPGGGCWSHRRIGPRL
;
A
#
# COMPACT_ATOMS: atom_id res chain seq x y z
N MET A 1 -47.26 17.40 -50.26
CA MET A 1 -46.44 16.28 -49.75
C MET A 1 -45.06 16.87 -49.52
N MET A 2 -44.80 17.38 -48.31
CA MET A 2 -43.52 17.91 -47.88
C MET A 2 -43.10 17.05 -46.70
N GLU A 3 -42.04 16.27 -46.88
CA GLU A 3 -41.40 15.52 -45.80
C GLU A 3 -40.50 16.48 -45.04
N ASP A 4 -40.84 16.74 -43.78
CA ASP A 4 -39.96 17.43 -42.84
C ASP A 4 -38.75 16.53 -42.57
N ILE A 5 -37.61 16.89 -43.19
CA ILE A 5 -36.31 16.32 -42.85
C ILE A 5 -35.94 16.85 -41.47
N ASN A 6 -36.18 16.03 -40.44
CA ASN A 6 -35.77 16.30 -39.08
C ASN A 6 -34.23 16.20 -39.00
N ASP A 7 -33.55 17.30 -39.28
CA ASP A 7 -32.09 17.46 -39.27
C ASP A 7 -31.53 17.61 -37.83
N SER A 8 -32.07 16.82 -36.90
CA SER A 8 -31.54 16.74 -35.55
C SER A 8 -30.21 15.98 -35.60
N PRO A 9 -29.09 16.56 -35.11
CA PRO A 9 -27.82 15.84 -35.05
C PRO A 9 -28.00 14.55 -34.23
N PRO A 10 -27.31 13.45 -34.62
CA PRO A 10 -27.40 12.20 -33.87
C PRO A 10 -27.04 12.49 -32.42
N LYS A 11 -27.98 12.23 -31.51
CA LYS A 11 -27.72 12.34 -30.07
C LYS A 11 -26.43 11.56 -29.78
N PRO A 12 -25.46 12.14 -29.05
CA PRO A 12 -24.29 11.39 -28.64
C PRO A 12 -24.76 10.12 -27.93
N PRO A 13 -24.05 8.99 -28.09
CA PRO A 13 -24.40 7.76 -27.40
C PRO A 13 -24.55 8.11 -25.92
N ASN A 14 -25.72 7.78 -25.33
CA ASN A 14 -25.98 7.98 -23.91
C ASN A 14 -24.86 7.27 -23.12
N THR A 15 -23.80 8.00 -22.78
CA THR A 15 -22.93 7.61 -21.68
C THR A 15 -23.81 7.74 -20.46
N ASN A 16 -24.12 6.62 -19.83
CA ASN A 16 -24.85 6.66 -18.57
C ASN A 16 -24.02 7.53 -17.63
N GLU A 17 -24.62 8.52 -16.97
CA GLU A 17 -23.90 9.45 -16.08
C GLU A 17 -23.04 8.70 -15.02
N SER A 18 -23.49 7.50 -14.63
CA SER A 18 -22.75 6.54 -13.79
C SER A 18 -21.42 6.07 -14.39
N ASP A 19 -21.35 5.84 -15.70
CA ASP A 19 -20.11 5.40 -16.38
C ASP A 19 -19.12 6.56 -16.54
N ASP A 20 -19.61 7.76 -16.78
CA ASP A 20 -18.80 8.98 -16.81
C ASP A 20 -18.23 9.29 -15.41
N GLU A 21 -19.04 9.15 -14.35
CA GLU A 21 -18.59 9.32 -12.96
C GLU A 21 -17.52 8.29 -12.55
N LYS A 22 -17.70 7.01 -12.91
CA LYS A 22 -16.66 5.98 -12.75
C LYS A 22 -15.39 6.37 -13.49
N GLY A 23 -15.51 6.87 -14.71
CA GLY A 23 -14.41 7.36 -15.52
C GLY A 23 -13.64 8.48 -14.81
N TRP A 24 -14.33 9.46 -14.24
CA TRP A 24 -13.72 10.56 -13.49
C TRP A 24 -13.03 10.09 -12.21
N ILE A 25 -13.66 9.21 -11.42
CA ILE A 25 -13.06 8.60 -10.24
C ILE A 25 -11.74 7.91 -10.62
N LEU A 26 -11.71 7.22 -11.76
CA LEU A 26 -10.54 6.50 -12.26
C LEU A 26 -9.48 7.37 -12.91
N TYR A 27 -9.85 8.49 -13.50
CA TYR A 27 -8.89 9.40 -14.10
C TYR A 27 -8.18 10.23 -13.02
N ILE A 28 -8.96 10.77 -12.09
CA ILE A 28 -8.50 11.72 -11.09
C ILE A 28 -7.93 11.03 -9.86
N GLY A 29 -8.55 9.94 -9.40
CA GLY A 29 -8.12 9.18 -8.22
C GLY A 29 -6.63 8.78 -8.25
N PRO A 30 -6.11 8.24 -9.36
CA PRO A 30 -4.70 7.83 -9.47
C PRO A 30 -3.72 8.99 -9.45
N ILE A 31 -4.09 10.14 -10.01
CA ILE A 31 -3.26 11.34 -10.04
C ILE A 31 -3.10 11.86 -8.61
N TYR A 32 -4.22 12.01 -7.88
CA TYR A 32 -4.18 12.43 -6.49
C TYR A 32 -3.44 11.42 -5.62
N ASN A 33 -3.75 10.12 -5.73
CA ASN A 33 -3.05 9.08 -4.98
C ASN A 33 -1.52 9.16 -5.23
N ARG A 34 -1.08 9.28 -6.49
CA ARG A 34 0.35 9.39 -6.79
C ARG A 34 0.98 10.64 -6.20
N ARG A 35 0.30 11.80 -6.27
CA ARG A 35 0.80 13.05 -5.67
C ARG A 35 0.92 12.93 -4.16
N THR A 36 -0.17 12.57 -3.49
CA THR A 36 -0.19 12.39 -2.02
C THR A 36 0.88 11.41 -1.55
N VAL A 37 1.04 10.28 -2.24
CA VAL A 37 2.05 9.28 -1.88
C VAL A 37 3.46 9.79 -2.14
N ASN A 38 3.68 10.53 -3.22
CA ASN A 38 4.98 11.14 -3.46
C ASN A 38 5.31 12.18 -2.37
N ASP A 39 4.34 13.00 -1.95
CA ASP A 39 4.55 14.01 -0.91
C ASP A 39 4.88 13.35 0.43
N ILE A 40 4.13 12.30 0.81
CA ILE A 40 4.41 11.46 1.98
C ILE A 40 5.82 10.87 1.90
N LEU A 41 6.19 10.29 0.76
CA LEU A 41 7.49 9.63 0.61
C LEU A 41 8.64 10.63 0.59
N ILE A 42 8.46 11.81 -0.03
CA ILE A 42 9.45 12.87 0.01
C ILE A 42 9.70 13.28 1.46
N ASP A 43 8.65 13.53 2.24
CA ASP A 43 8.77 13.89 3.65
C ASP A 43 9.45 12.78 4.47
N MET A 44 9.02 11.53 4.32
CA MET A 44 9.55 10.41 5.09
C MET A 44 10.97 10.00 4.72
N TRP A 45 11.39 10.20 3.47
CA TRP A 45 12.67 9.71 2.95
C TRP A 45 13.74 10.78 2.81
N ARG A 46 13.41 12.07 3.01
CA ARG A 46 14.32 13.18 2.74
C ARG A 46 15.65 13.07 3.49
N GLY A 47 15.61 12.73 4.78
CA GLY A 47 16.83 12.54 5.59
C GLY A 47 17.35 11.11 5.63
N GLY A 48 16.70 10.17 4.96
CA GLY A 48 17.14 8.78 4.84
C GLY A 48 17.33 8.06 6.18
N GLU A 49 18.20 7.06 6.19
CA GLU A 49 18.43 6.17 7.34
C GLU A 49 18.97 6.90 8.57
N ASP A 50 19.84 7.88 8.39
CA ASP A 50 20.43 8.67 9.48
C ASP A 50 19.38 9.47 10.25
N GLU A 51 18.41 10.06 9.54
CA GLU A 51 17.28 10.73 10.19
C GLU A 51 16.38 9.72 10.91
N TRP A 52 16.17 8.54 10.31
CA TRP A 52 15.30 7.54 10.89
C TRP A 52 15.80 7.04 12.24
N ILE A 53 17.11 6.80 12.37
CA ILE A 53 17.73 6.34 13.62
C ILE A 53 17.85 7.45 14.66
N THR A 54 17.96 8.71 14.24
CA THR A 54 18.11 9.87 15.14
C THR A 54 16.76 10.33 15.70
N ASN A 55 15.69 10.22 14.92
CA ASN A 55 14.34 10.67 15.28
C ASN A 55 13.30 9.55 15.20
N ILE A 56 13.56 8.44 15.91
CA ILE A 56 12.70 7.25 15.89
C ILE A 56 11.24 7.59 16.23
N GLY A 57 11.00 8.39 17.27
CA GLY A 57 9.65 8.79 17.66
C GLY A 57 8.91 9.55 16.56
N GLY A 58 9.59 10.49 15.89
CA GLY A 58 9.05 11.21 14.74
C GLY A 58 8.73 10.29 13.56
N VAL A 59 9.58 9.30 13.29
CA VAL A 59 9.32 8.32 12.22
C VAL A 59 8.08 7.48 12.51
N VAL A 60 7.92 7.01 13.76
CA VAL A 60 6.75 6.22 14.18
C VAL A 60 5.46 7.02 14.02
N GLN A 61 5.47 8.28 14.44
CA GLN A 61 4.31 9.17 14.29
C GLN A 61 4.01 9.48 12.82
N ARG A 62 5.00 9.92 12.04
CA ARG A 62 4.82 10.24 10.61
C ARG A 62 4.34 9.03 9.82
N THR A 63 4.80 7.83 10.16
CA THR A 63 4.32 6.60 9.51
C THR A 63 2.85 6.34 9.85
N ALA A 64 2.45 6.53 11.12
CA ALA A 64 1.05 6.39 11.52
C ALA A 64 0.15 7.42 10.81
N ASP A 65 0.59 8.68 10.73
CA ASP A 65 -0.13 9.75 10.04
C ASP A 65 -0.26 9.47 8.54
N ALA A 66 0.82 9.03 7.91
CA ALA A 66 0.83 8.64 6.50
C ALA A 66 -0.13 7.49 6.21
N VAL A 67 -0.18 6.48 7.09
CA VAL A 67 -1.13 5.35 6.98
C VAL A 67 -2.56 5.84 7.08
N GLN A 68 -2.87 6.71 8.04
CA GLN A 68 -4.22 7.30 8.18
C GLN A 68 -4.65 8.06 6.93
N VAL A 69 -3.76 8.88 6.36
CA VAL A 69 -4.05 9.63 5.13
C VAL A 69 -4.36 8.68 3.98
N VAL A 70 -3.53 7.64 3.79
CA VAL A 70 -3.74 6.66 2.71
C VAL A 70 -5.04 5.86 2.91
N ASP A 71 -5.34 5.46 4.15
CA ASP A 71 -6.60 4.77 4.49
C ASP A 71 -7.81 5.65 4.23
N PHE A 72 -7.78 6.89 4.71
CA PHE A 72 -8.85 7.86 4.48
C PHE A 72 -9.14 8.05 2.98
N TRP A 73 -8.09 8.20 2.17
CA TRP A 73 -8.24 8.29 0.71
C TRP A 73 -8.84 7.03 0.10
N PHE A 74 -8.39 5.86 0.54
CA PHE A 74 -8.94 4.60 0.05
C PHE A 74 -10.44 4.49 0.38
N GLU A 75 -10.83 4.81 1.60
CA GLU A 75 -12.21 4.71 2.07
C GLU A 75 -13.15 5.66 1.32
N ILE A 76 -12.79 6.94 1.17
CA ILE A 76 -13.60 7.90 0.41
C ILE A 76 -13.78 7.45 -1.04
N ARG A 77 -12.71 6.98 -1.70
CA ARG A 77 -12.79 6.54 -3.09
C ARG A 77 -13.60 5.27 -3.24
N ARG A 78 -13.48 4.35 -2.28
CA ARG A 78 -14.27 3.13 -2.22
C ARG A 78 -15.76 3.44 -2.05
N GLU A 79 -16.09 4.39 -1.19
CA GLU A 79 -17.47 4.83 -0.96
C GLU A 79 -18.06 5.48 -2.22
N GLN A 80 -17.35 6.44 -2.82
CA GLN A 80 -17.75 7.07 -4.08
C GLN A 80 -18.01 6.04 -5.19
N LEU A 81 -17.11 5.06 -5.33
CA LEU A 81 -17.28 3.99 -6.31
C LEU A 81 -18.52 3.12 -6.01
N SER A 82 -18.78 2.84 -4.74
CA SER A 82 -19.94 2.04 -4.33
C SER A 82 -21.27 2.77 -4.55
N GLN A 83 -21.27 4.10 -4.41
CA GLN A 83 -22.43 4.96 -4.71
C GLN A 83 -22.67 5.07 -6.22
N ALA A 84 -21.62 5.28 -7.01
CA ALA A 84 -21.70 5.36 -8.47
C ALA A 84 -22.03 4.01 -9.14
N SER A 85 -21.73 2.90 -8.47
CA SER A 85 -21.90 1.54 -8.98
C SER A 85 -22.34 0.55 -7.88
N PRO A 86 -23.61 0.57 -7.47
CA PRO A 86 -24.10 -0.29 -6.38
C PRO A 86 -24.15 -1.78 -6.75
N ASP A 87 -24.21 -2.13 -8.04
CA ASP A 87 -24.21 -3.53 -8.50
C ASP A 87 -22.77 -4.10 -8.51
N PRO A 88 -22.53 -5.31 -7.95
CA PRO A 88 -21.24 -6.01 -8.01
C PRO A 88 -20.90 -6.58 -9.40
N SER A 89 -20.92 -5.73 -10.43
CA SER A 89 -20.46 -6.09 -11.77
C SER A 89 -18.97 -6.47 -11.77
N PRO A 90 -18.51 -7.32 -12.71
CA PRO A 90 -17.10 -7.67 -12.86
C PRO A 90 -16.18 -6.44 -12.97
N ASP A 91 -16.66 -5.39 -13.64
CA ASP A 91 -15.96 -4.12 -13.76
C ASP A 91 -15.78 -3.47 -12.40
N ASN A 92 -16.87 -3.33 -11.63
CA ASN A 92 -16.82 -2.77 -10.28
C ASN A 92 -15.85 -3.55 -9.37
N LYS A 93 -15.86 -4.89 -9.42
CA LYS A 93 -14.87 -5.72 -8.70
C LYS A 93 -13.42 -5.42 -9.13
N GLY A 94 -13.19 -5.23 -10.43
CA GLY A 94 -11.89 -4.82 -10.96
C GLY A 94 -11.46 -3.42 -10.50
N LEU A 95 -12.40 -2.50 -10.31
CA LEU A 95 -12.15 -1.14 -9.81
C LEU A 95 -11.87 -1.13 -8.30
N GLN A 96 -12.62 -1.91 -7.53
CA GLN A 96 -12.36 -2.13 -6.10
C GLN A 96 -10.97 -2.72 -5.88
N PHE A 97 -10.60 -3.73 -6.68
CA PHE A 97 -9.25 -4.30 -6.66
C PHE A 97 -8.19 -3.25 -7.00
N TYR A 98 -8.46 -2.38 -7.98
CA TYR A 98 -7.54 -1.32 -8.36
C TYR A 98 -7.28 -0.32 -7.21
N LEU A 99 -8.33 0.12 -6.51
CA LEU A 99 -8.20 1.00 -5.34
C LEU A 99 -7.44 0.33 -4.20
N TRP A 100 -7.78 -0.94 -3.90
CA TRP A 100 -7.06 -1.73 -2.91
C TRP A 100 -5.58 -1.88 -3.26
N GLY A 101 -5.29 -2.17 -4.54
CA GLY A 101 -3.93 -2.33 -5.03
C GLY A 101 -3.11 -1.07 -4.83
N ARG A 102 -3.68 0.11 -5.13
CA ARG A 102 -3.02 1.39 -4.86
C ARG A 102 -2.67 1.54 -3.40
N ARG A 103 -3.63 1.34 -2.49
CA ARG A 103 -3.39 1.38 -1.05
C ARG A 103 -2.25 0.45 -0.63
N ALA A 104 -2.29 -0.81 -1.05
CA ALA A 104 -1.28 -1.81 -0.68
C ALA A 104 0.13 -1.43 -1.18
N LEU A 105 0.23 -0.86 -2.39
CA LEU A 105 1.49 -0.35 -2.96
C LEU A 105 2.03 0.86 -2.20
N CYS A 106 1.16 1.68 -1.61
CA CYS A 106 1.58 2.81 -0.79
C CYS A 106 2.17 2.31 0.53
N PHE A 107 1.48 1.37 1.18
CA PHE A 107 1.91 0.77 2.44
C PHE A 107 3.25 0.05 2.33
N GLU A 108 3.50 -0.64 1.21
CA GLU A 108 4.81 -1.24 0.94
C GLU A 108 5.95 -0.22 1.03
N LYS A 109 5.70 1.05 0.73
CA LYS A 109 6.72 2.11 0.78
C LYS A 109 6.73 2.87 2.09
N VAL A 110 5.55 3.20 2.63
CA VAL A 110 5.38 3.95 3.88
C VAL A 110 5.98 3.20 5.05
N TYR A 111 5.78 1.88 5.14
CA TYR A 111 6.30 1.09 6.26
C TYR A 111 7.80 0.77 6.20
N ARG A 112 8.52 1.12 5.13
CA ARG A 112 9.94 0.72 4.99
C ARG A 112 10.83 1.25 6.12
N SER A 113 10.65 2.49 6.54
CA SER A 113 11.43 3.10 7.62
C SER A 113 11.19 2.37 8.96
N ILE A 114 9.94 2.00 9.24
CA ILE A 114 9.60 1.19 10.41
C ILE A 114 10.22 -0.20 10.34
N LEU A 115 10.15 -0.84 9.18
CA LEU A 115 10.74 -2.17 9.01
C LEU A 115 12.26 -2.13 9.19
N TYR A 116 12.91 -1.09 8.67
CA TYR A 116 14.32 -0.83 8.89
C TYR A 116 14.66 -0.75 10.39
N LEU A 117 13.92 0.09 11.14
CA LEU A 117 14.09 0.26 12.58
C LEU A 117 13.88 -1.04 13.37
N ALA A 118 12.88 -1.84 12.98
CA ALA A 118 12.60 -3.13 13.61
C ALA A 118 13.73 -4.15 13.37
N ILE A 119 14.23 -4.25 12.14
CA ILE A 119 15.32 -5.16 11.77
C ILE A 119 16.62 -4.77 12.48
N HIS A 120 16.92 -3.47 12.54
CA HIS A 120 18.18 -2.96 13.10
C HIS A 120 18.11 -2.64 14.58
N HIS A 121 17.08 -3.09 15.30
CA HIS A 121 16.84 -2.68 16.69
C HIS A 121 18.02 -2.96 17.64
N HIS A 122 18.77 -4.05 17.42
CA HIS A 122 19.97 -4.38 18.19
C HIS A 122 21.15 -3.41 17.95
N SER A 123 21.18 -2.78 16.78
CA SER A 123 22.23 -1.83 16.38
C SER A 123 21.89 -0.39 16.81
N LEU A 124 20.68 -0.14 17.31
CA LEU A 124 20.28 1.18 17.77
C LEU A 124 20.93 1.53 19.12
N PRO A 125 21.19 2.82 19.39
CA PRO A 125 21.75 3.27 20.66
C PRO A 125 20.96 2.78 21.88
N SER A 126 21.67 2.43 22.97
CA SER A 126 21.07 1.82 24.17
C SER A 126 19.99 2.68 24.84
N TYR A 127 20.05 4.01 24.70
CA TYR A 127 19.04 4.91 25.26
C TYR A 127 17.68 4.80 24.56
N HIS A 128 17.65 4.37 23.30
CA HIS A 128 16.40 4.06 22.63
C HIS A 128 15.85 2.73 23.16
N GLN A 129 16.70 1.70 23.31
CA GLN A 129 16.31 0.33 23.67
C GLN A 129 15.55 0.24 25.01
N SER A 130 15.74 1.20 25.91
CA SER A 130 15.00 1.29 27.19
C SER A 130 13.54 1.72 27.01
N ASN A 131 13.18 2.37 25.90
CA ASN A 131 11.81 2.80 25.61
C ASN A 131 10.96 1.63 25.07
N THR A 132 10.50 0.81 26.01
CA THR A 132 9.71 -0.40 25.70
C THR A 132 8.42 -0.09 24.94
N GLN A 133 7.79 1.07 25.18
CA GLN A 133 6.54 1.45 24.50
C GLN A 133 6.78 1.78 23.03
N LEU A 134 7.79 2.60 22.73
CA LEU A 134 8.16 2.94 21.36
C LEU A 134 8.49 1.70 20.52
N PHE A 135 9.23 0.75 21.10
CA PHE A 135 9.55 -0.50 20.40
C PHE A 135 8.33 -1.39 20.15
N ARG A 136 7.36 -1.43 21.08
CA ARG A 136 6.09 -2.14 20.84
C ARG A 136 5.35 -1.56 19.63
N GLU A 137 5.36 -0.23 19.48
CA GLU A 137 4.74 0.44 18.33
C GLU A 137 5.48 0.14 17.03
N ILE A 138 6.82 0.18 17.05
CA ILE A 138 7.65 -0.19 15.89
C ILE A 138 7.35 -1.63 15.46
N PHE A 139 7.39 -2.60 16.38
CA PHE A 139 7.13 -4.00 16.03
C PHE A 139 5.68 -4.24 15.57
N SER A 140 4.71 -3.54 16.16
CA SER A 140 3.31 -3.59 15.72
C SER A 140 3.14 -3.09 14.29
N GLN A 141 3.72 -1.93 13.97
CA GLN A 141 3.68 -1.38 12.61
C GLN A 141 4.50 -2.23 11.62
N ALA A 142 5.66 -2.77 12.03
CA ALA A 142 6.46 -3.67 11.21
C ALA A 142 5.70 -4.96 10.86
N GLN A 143 4.94 -5.53 11.80
CA GLN A 143 4.09 -6.68 11.50
C GLN A 143 3.03 -6.34 10.45
N LYS A 144 2.37 -5.18 10.53
CA LYS A 144 1.43 -4.71 9.51
C LYS A 144 2.10 -4.56 8.13
N ALA A 145 3.35 -4.12 8.10
CA ALA A 145 4.15 -4.03 6.87
C ALA A 145 4.32 -5.41 6.21
N ILE A 146 4.68 -6.41 7.01
CA ILE A 146 4.90 -7.78 6.54
C ILE A 146 3.58 -8.42 6.12
N ASP A 147 2.50 -8.21 6.87
CA ASP A 147 1.17 -8.69 6.50
C ASP A 147 0.71 -8.08 5.17
N ASN A 148 0.92 -6.77 4.96
CA ASN A 148 0.65 -6.12 3.69
C ASN A 148 1.48 -6.70 2.55
N CYS A 149 2.78 -6.95 2.76
CA CYS A 149 3.65 -7.57 1.76
C CYS A 149 3.19 -8.99 1.40
N ALA A 150 2.80 -9.78 2.40
CA ALA A 150 2.32 -11.15 2.23
C ALA A 150 0.95 -11.21 1.52
N GLU A 151 0.08 -10.22 1.73
CA GLU A 151 -1.19 -10.08 1.02
C GLU A 151 -0.99 -9.61 -0.42
N LEU A 152 -0.03 -8.70 -0.64
CA LEU A 152 0.23 -8.03 -1.91
C LEU A 152 0.67 -9.02 -2.99
N ILE A 153 1.67 -9.86 -2.71
CA ILE A 153 2.28 -10.76 -3.71
C ILE A 153 1.26 -11.70 -4.40
N PRO A 154 0.50 -12.53 -3.68
CA PRO A 154 -0.41 -13.49 -4.31
C PRO A 154 -1.55 -12.80 -5.04
N ARG A 155 -2.08 -11.69 -4.50
CA ARG A 155 -3.23 -11.00 -5.10
C ARG A 155 -2.90 -10.34 -6.43
N TRP A 156 -1.68 -9.82 -6.62
CA TRP A 156 -1.30 -9.22 -7.90
C TRP A 156 -1.13 -10.22 -9.04
N TRP A 157 -0.72 -11.45 -8.73
CA TRP A 157 -0.55 -12.51 -9.72
C TRP A 157 -1.84 -12.78 -10.51
N TYR A 158 -3.00 -12.71 -9.85
CA TYR A 158 -4.29 -13.10 -10.43
C TYR A 158 -4.95 -12.05 -11.33
N HIS A 159 -4.47 -10.80 -11.36
CA HIS A 159 -5.22 -9.68 -11.95
C HIS A 159 -4.62 -9.05 -13.22
N HIS A 160 -3.73 -9.76 -13.95
CA HIS A 160 -3.14 -9.47 -15.28
C HIS A 160 -3.50 -8.14 -16.00
N ARG A 161 -3.16 -6.97 -15.44
CA ARG A 161 -3.32 -5.68 -16.13
C ARG A 161 -2.02 -5.29 -16.85
N HIS A 162 -2.01 -5.43 -18.17
CA HIS A 162 -0.84 -5.17 -19.03
C HIS A 162 -0.22 -3.77 -18.83
N GLY A 163 -1.01 -2.73 -18.58
CA GLY A 163 -0.51 -1.35 -18.38
C GLY A 163 0.17 -1.09 -17.02
N TYR A 164 0.13 -2.03 -16.08
CA TYR A 164 0.68 -1.87 -14.72
C TYR A 164 1.75 -2.89 -14.34
N ILE A 165 2.16 -3.75 -15.28
CA ILE A 165 3.04 -4.89 -14.99
C ILE A 165 4.37 -4.47 -14.35
N TRP A 166 4.98 -3.36 -14.80
CA TRP A 166 6.24 -2.86 -14.23
C TRP A 166 6.11 -2.44 -12.76
N ASN A 167 5.02 -1.77 -12.40
CA ASN A 167 4.76 -1.37 -11.02
C ASN A 167 4.48 -2.61 -10.15
N ILE A 168 3.74 -3.57 -10.69
CA ILE A 168 3.44 -4.84 -10.01
C ILE A 168 4.73 -5.60 -9.73
N LEU A 169 5.59 -5.80 -10.74
CA LEU A 169 6.87 -6.49 -10.57
C LEU A 169 7.78 -5.79 -9.55
N ARG A 170 7.91 -4.46 -9.63
CA ARG A 170 8.73 -3.69 -8.70
C ARG A 170 8.23 -3.83 -7.25
N SER A 171 6.92 -3.78 -7.04
CA SER A 171 6.36 -3.85 -5.70
C SER A 171 6.27 -5.27 -5.14
N THR A 172 6.05 -6.28 -5.99
CA THR A 172 6.14 -7.69 -5.56
C THR A 172 7.57 -8.07 -5.21
N PHE A 173 8.55 -7.63 -6.00
CA PHE A 173 9.96 -7.77 -5.65
C PHE A 173 10.31 -7.03 -4.35
N GLY A 174 9.88 -5.77 -4.22
CA GLY A 174 10.08 -4.98 -3.00
C GLY A 174 9.49 -5.64 -1.76
N ALA A 175 8.25 -6.12 -1.86
CA ALA A 175 7.57 -6.86 -0.80
C ALA A 175 8.31 -8.16 -0.43
N ALA A 176 8.79 -8.92 -1.42
CA ALA A 176 9.56 -10.13 -1.17
C ALA A 176 10.88 -9.83 -0.44
N VAL A 177 11.61 -8.79 -0.86
CA VAL A 177 12.84 -8.34 -0.19
C VAL A 177 12.56 -7.93 1.26
N GLN A 178 11.46 -7.21 1.52
CA GLN A 178 11.06 -6.84 2.88
C GLN A 178 10.78 -8.06 3.77
N ILE A 179 10.08 -9.08 3.24
CA ILE A 179 9.83 -10.33 3.96
C ILE A 179 11.14 -11.06 4.26
N ILE A 180 12.03 -11.19 3.28
CA ILE A 180 13.34 -11.81 3.46
C ILE A 180 14.15 -11.06 4.51
N ALA A 181 14.20 -9.74 4.43
CA ALA A 181 14.92 -8.88 5.37
C ALA A 181 14.39 -9.05 6.80
N ALA A 182 13.07 -9.15 6.98
CA ALA A 182 12.46 -9.42 8.28
C ALA A 182 12.89 -10.78 8.87
N VAL A 183 12.88 -11.82 8.04
CA VAL A 183 13.28 -13.19 8.45
C VAL A 183 14.77 -13.26 8.80
N LEU A 184 15.62 -12.58 8.04
CA LEU A 184 17.07 -12.52 8.31
C LEU A 184 17.39 -11.63 9.52
N GLY A 185 16.63 -10.55 9.71
CA GLY A 185 16.74 -9.59 10.81
C GLY A 185 16.25 -10.11 12.15
N SER A 186 15.87 -11.38 12.28
CA SER A 186 15.30 -11.97 13.50
C SER A 186 14.00 -11.32 13.97
N LEU A 187 13.25 -10.64 13.08
CA LEU A 187 11.85 -10.36 13.37
C LEU A 187 11.15 -11.71 13.42
N ASN A 188 10.73 -12.13 14.61
CA ASN A 188 9.90 -13.31 14.79
C ASN A 188 8.53 -13.05 14.15
N VAL A 189 8.45 -13.09 12.81
CA VAL A 189 7.23 -12.93 12.04
C VAL A 189 6.28 -14.04 12.48
N ARG A 190 5.28 -13.69 13.28
CA ARG A 190 4.22 -14.63 13.65
C ARG A 190 3.30 -14.76 12.45
N ARG A 191 3.19 -15.97 11.94
CA ARG A 191 2.23 -16.30 10.89
C ARG A 191 0.81 -16.01 11.42
N PRO A 192 -0.09 -15.39 10.62
CA PRO A 192 -1.51 -15.42 10.93
C PRO A 192 -1.93 -16.89 10.90
N GLY A 193 -2.19 -17.49 12.08
CA GLY A 193 -2.46 -18.94 12.22
C GLY A 193 -1.46 -19.78 13.01
N GLY A 194 -0.49 -19.18 13.72
CA GLY A 194 0.14 -19.85 14.87
C GLY A 194 1.33 -20.78 14.60
N GLY A 195 2.09 -20.56 13.53
CA GLY A 195 3.40 -21.20 13.34
C GLY A 195 4.53 -20.19 13.43
N CYS A 196 5.37 -20.28 14.47
CA CYS A 196 6.63 -19.53 14.56
C CYS A 196 7.66 -20.20 13.65
N TRP A 197 8.36 -19.43 12.80
CA TRP A 197 9.52 -19.94 12.10
C TRP A 197 10.64 -20.20 13.11
N SER A 198 10.82 -21.45 13.53
CA SER A 198 11.97 -21.83 14.32
C SER A 198 13.22 -21.73 13.43
N HIS A 199 13.95 -20.63 13.57
CA HIS A 199 15.31 -20.54 13.05
C HIS A 199 16.17 -21.58 13.78
N ARG A 200 16.39 -22.73 13.14
CA ARG A 200 17.47 -23.65 13.52
C ARG A 200 18.77 -22.95 13.15
N ARG A 201 19.40 -22.31 14.14
CA ARG A 201 20.80 -21.87 14.04
C ARG A 201 21.64 -23.10 13.68
N ILE A 202 22.11 -23.17 12.44
CA ILE A 202 23.18 -24.10 12.06
C ILE A 202 24.45 -23.48 12.65
N GLY A 203 24.86 -23.99 13.81
CA GLY A 203 26.16 -23.66 14.40
C GLY A 203 27.31 -24.17 13.52
N PRO A 204 28.50 -23.57 13.65
CA PRO A 204 29.67 -23.98 12.88
C PRO A 204 30.04 -25.42 13.25
N ARG A 205 30.15 -26.29 12.24
CA ARG A 205 30.80 -27.60 12.41
C ARG A 205 32.30 -27.34 12.47
N LEU A 206 32.90 -27.68 13.60
CA LEU A 206 34.34 -27.98 13.71
C LEU A 206 34.68 -29.19 12.82
#